data_AF-A0A8D8AZ94-F1
#
_entry.id   AF-A0A8D8AZ94-F1
#
_cell.length_a   1.000
_cell.length_b   1.000
_cell.length_c   1.000
_cell.angle_alpha   90.00
_cell.angle_beta   90.00
_cell.angle_gamma   90.00
#
_symmetry.space_group_name_H-M   'P 1'
#
loop_
_entity.id
_entity.type
_entity.pdbx_description
1 polymer ?
#
loop_
_entity_poly.entity_id
_entity_poly.type
_entity_poly.pdbx_seq_one_letter_code
_entity_poly.pdbx_strand_id
1 'polypeptide(L)'
;MVSKLDDSVGAIFKSLRAKNMIQNSIILFISDNGAPSFGLHSNSGSNFPLRGQKNSPWEGATRNVAAIWSPLLEERQRVSNQYIHISDWLPTFASIAGIRLPQARNSSEVDGVDQWEALSYDTGYPRRVILNMIDEIFGYSSYMENGFKYVNGTTGGGNFDGWYGQLNNEDPHPSDEEYIKTVLETEIAQLSGDVLSSELIKHLRKHSRVVCHKPLHPTTCNPLKRACLFDIVNDPCELNDISAREPFKFRELRTKVETLRRLAKKPRNKPHDPAGNPANHGGVWTWWRKDISAQELADIRADESERYPEIPPPHSSLPEDVQLTVTITIVVVGILFVMGALVYMSNKNVLRICRSTKSKQTATISTIGSAGLSQSVDDSSSSDGKLSDVFGQASSSSNQKVYQIGDSRFNRY
;
A
#
# COMPACT_ATOMS: atom_id res chain seq x y z
N MET A 1 -8.75 9.56 16.54
CA MET A 1 -7.55 8.76 16.17
C MET A 1 -7.47 8.56 14.66
N VAL A 2 -8.50 7.95 14.03
CA VAL A 2 -8.52 7.70 12.58
C VAL A 2 -8.28 8.97 11.74
N SER A 3 -8.91 10.10 12.07
CA SER A 3 -8.66 11.37 11.34
C SER A 3 -7.21 11.82 11.40
N LYS A 4 -6.50 11.58 12.52
CA LYS A 4 -5.06 11.93 12.64
C LYS A 4 -4.15 10.95 11.91
N LEU A 5 -4.57 9.69 11.78
CA LEU A 5 -3.91 8.72 10.92
C LEU A 5 -4.03 9.16 9.45
N ASP A 6 -5.23 9.56 9.01
CA ASP A 6 -5.47 10.09 7.67
C ASP A 6 -4.61 11.33 7.37
N ASP A 7 -4.58 12.32 8.28
CA ASP A 7 -3.68 13.48 8.20
C ASP A 7 -2.21 13.06 8.00
N SER A 8 -1.78 12.01 8.71
CA SER A 8 -0.40 11.51 8.65
C SER A 8 -0.08 10.82 7.32
N VAL A 9 -1.03 10.10 6.73
CA VAL A 9 -0.88 9.51 5.39
C VAL A 9 -0.76 10.62 4.34
N GLY A 10 -1.55 11.69 4.46
CA GLY A 10 -1.42 12.90 3.63
C GLY A 10 -0.02 13.53 3.71
N ALA A 11 0.50 13.69 4.93
CA ALA A 11 1.83 14.25 5.15
C ALA A 11 2.96 13.40 4.54
N ILE A 12 2.84 12.07 4.58
CA ILE A 12 3.77 11.15 3.91
C ILE A 12 3.71 11.35 2.40
N PHE A 13 2.50 11.36 1.82
CA PHE A 13 2.29 11.57 0.40
C PHE A 13 2.92 12.88 -0.08
N LYS A 14 2.65 13.98 0.64
CA LYS A 14 3.23 15.29 0.36
C LYS A 14 4.75 15.30 0.42
N SER A 15 5.33 14.63 1.41
CA SER A 15 6.78 14.54 1.57
C SER A 15 7.42 13.79 0.40
N LEU A 16 6.84 12.66 -0.02
CA LEU A 16 7.29 11.91 -1.19
C LEU A 16 7.18 12.74 -2.48
N ARG A 17 6.09 13.51 -2.64
CA ARG A 17 5.93 14.42 -3.78
C ARG A 17 6.97 15.54 -3.79
N ALA A 18 7.18 16.21 -2.65
CA ALA A 18 8.17 17.30 -2.52
C ALA A 18 9.61 16.84 -2.78
N LYS A 19 9.90 15.54 -2.59
CA LYS A 19 11.18 14.91 -2.89
C LYS A 19 11.26 14.28 -4.28
N ASN A 20 10.25 14.46 -5.13
CA ASN A 20 10.15 13.85 -6.47
C ASN A 20 10.22 12.31 -6.46
N MET A 21 9.80 11.67 -5.37
CA MET A 21 9.80 10.21 -5.22
C MET A 21 8.44 9.58 -5.56
N ILE A 22 7.37 10.39 -5.55
CA ILE A 22 6.00 9.88 -5.65
C ILE A 22 5.70 9.15 -6.96
N GLN A 23 6.39 9.50 -8.05
CA GLN A 23 6.19 8.89 -9.39
C GLN A 23 6.67 7.44 -9.48
N ASN A 24 7.49 7.00 -8.53
CA ASN A 24 7.99 5.62 -8.46
C ASN A 24 7.80 5.07 -7.04
N SER A 25 6.62 5.31 -6.47
CA SER A 25 6.24 4.87 -5.13
C SER A 25 4.97 4.03 -5.18
N ILE A 26 4.89 3.05 -4.29
CA ILE A 26 3.67 2.30 -3.98
C ILE A 26 3.30 2.62 -2.54
N ILE A 27 2.07 3.05 -2.32
CA ILE A 27 1.51 3.31 -0.98
C ILE A 27 0.45 2.24 -0.74
N LEU A 28 0.72 1.34 0.20
CA LEU A 28 -0.21 0.34 0.68
C LEU A 28 -0.71 0.73 2.07
N PHE A 29 -2.01 0.92 2.21
CA PHE A 29 -2.71 1.12 3.47
C PHE A 29 -3.50 -0.13 3.80
N ILE A 30 -3.19 -0.79 4.92
CA ILE A 30 -3.86 -2.01 5.37
C ILE A 30 -4.04 -1.99 6.88
N SER A 31 -5.01 -2.79 7.36
CA SER A 31 -5.13 -3.16 8.76
C SER A 31 -4.70 -4.61 8.98
N ASP A 32 -4.07 -4.88 10.13
CA ASP A 32 -3.57 -6.18 10.54
C ASP A 32 -4.69 -7.16 10.93
N ASN A 33 -5.74 -6.65 11.56
CA ASN A 33 -6.91 -7.42 12.03
C ASN A 33 -8.16 -6.54 12.15
N GLY A 34 -9.32 -7.19 12.26
CA GLY A 34 -10.57 -6.50 12.60
C GLY A 34 -10.52 -5.78 13.95
N ALA A 35 -11.44 -4.84 14.16
CA ALA A 35 -11.54 -4.10 15.41
C ALA A 35 -11.99 -5.01 16.58
N PRO A 36 -11.47 -4.82 17.80
CA PRO A 36 -12.09 -5.35 19.00
C PRO A 36 -13.25 -4.43 19.40
N SER A 37 -14.46 -4.68 18.91
CA SER A 37 -15.64 -3.84 19.14
C SER A 37 -16.47 -4.22 20.40
N PHE A 38 -16.12 -5.30 21.09
CA PHE A 38 -16.84 -5.86 22.23
C PHE A 38 -15.89 -6.52 23.26
N GLY A 39 -16.29 -6.48 24.53
CA GLY A 39 -15.56 -7.09 25.65
C GLY A 39 -14.53 -6.18 26.30
N LEU A 40 -13.62 -6.76 27.09
CA LEU A 40 -12.66 -6.03 27.94
C LEU A 40 -11.73 -5.09 27.16
N HIS A 41 -11.40 -5.46 25.93
CA HIS A 41 -10.50 -4.69 25.06
C HIS A 41 -11.25 -3.89 24.00
N SER A 42 -12.55 -3.62 24.22
CA SER A 42 -13.36 -2.91 23.24
C SER A 42 -12.83 -1.50 22.97
N ASN A 43 -12.88 -1.10 21.71
CA ASN A 43 -12.59 0.26 21.28
C ASN A 43 -13.67 0.76 20.30
N SER A 44 -13.53 1.99 19.82
CA SER A 44 -14.49 2.61 18.90
C SER A 44 -14.37 2.14 17.44
N GLY A 45 -13.60 1.08 17.17
CA GLY A 45 -13.54 0.47 15.85
C GLY A 45 -14.81 -0.32 15.53
N SER A 46 -15.10 -0.49 14.24
CA SER A 46 -16.28 -1.21 13.77
C SER A 46 -15.92 -2.20 12.68
N ASN A 47 -16.48 -3.41 12.80
CA ASN A 47 -16.46 -4.41 11.73
C ASN A 47 -17.83 -4.53 11.06
N PHE A 48 -18.81 -3.75 11.51
CA PHE A 48 -20.17 -3.83 10.99
C PHE A 48 -20.16 -3.50 9.48
N PRO A 49 -20.81 -4.31 8.64
CA PRO A 49 -21.83 -5.31 8.99
C PRO A 49 -21.32 -6.76 8.98
N LEU A 50 -20.00 -6.98 9.04
CA LEU A 50 -19.41 -8.31 9.09
C LEU A 50 -19.57 -8.94 10.48
N ARG A 51 -19.59 -10.27 10.52
CA ARG A 51 -19.70 -11.03 11.77
C ARG A 51 -18.36 -11.04 12.49
N GLY A 52 -18.40 -10.99 13.81
CA GLY A 52 -17.30 -11.14 14.72
C GLY A 52 -16.37 -9.94 14.85
N GLN A 53 -15.25 -10.19 15.52
CA GLN A 53 -14.24 -9.18 15.85
C GLN A 53 -12.84 -9.78 16.01
N LYS A 54 -11.84 -8.95 16.32
CA LYS A 54 -10.49 -9.42 16.70
C LYS A 54 -10.54 -10.66 17.61
N ASN A 55 -9.65 -11.62 17.35
CA ASN A 55 -9.59 -12.92 18.02
C ASN A 55 -10.77 -13.87 17.71
N SER A 56 -11.44 -13.75 16.58
CA SER A 56 -12.51 -14.69 16.19
C SER A 56 -12.32 -15.20 14.75
N PRO A 57 -12.95 -16.30 14.31
CA PRO A 57 -12.76 -16.86 12.97
C PRO A 57 -13.55 -16.14 11.86
N TRP A 58 -14.34 -15.13 12.21
CA TRP A 58 -15.35 -14.53 11.36
C TRP A 58 -14.79 -13.46 10.42
N GLU A 59 -15.55 -13.08 9.38
CA GLU A 59 -15.11 -12.08 8.39
C GLU A 59 -14.76 -10.74 9.04
N GLY A 60 -15.48 -10.32 10.08
CA GLY A 60 -15.17 -9.10 10.83
C GLY A 60 -13.86 -9.14 11.60
N ALA A 61 -13.20 -10.29 11.70
CA ALA A 61 -11.86 -10.41 12.27
C ALA A 61 -10.75 -10.44 11.21
N THR A 62 -11.05 -11.02 10.04
CA THR A 62 -10.06 -11.39 9.02
C THR A 62 -10.16 -10.57 7.72
N ARG A 63 -11.34 -10.03 7.40
CA ARG A 63 -11.58 -9.18 6.23
C ARG A 63 -11.42 -7.72 6.62
N ASN A 64 -10.26 -7.17 6.30
CA ASN A 64 -9.83 -5.85 6.76
C ASN A 64 -9.89 -4.78 5.65
N VAL A 65 -9.75 -3.52 6.06
CA VAL A 65 -9.56 -2.40 5.14
C VAL A 65 -8.20 -2.55 4.45
N ALA A 66 -8.20 -2.42 3.13
CA ALA A 66 -7.02 -2.34 2.29
C ALA A 66 -7.24 -1.32 1.17
N ALA A 67 -6.23 -0.50 0.89
CA ALA A 67 -6.16 0.38 -0.26
C ALA A 67 -4.72 0.43 -0.76
N ILE A 68 -4.54 0.41 -2.08
CA ILE A 68 -3.25 0.58 -2.72
C ILE A 68 -3.32 1.75 -3.70
N TRP A 69 -2.30 2.59 -3.67
CA TRP A 69 -2.13 3.69 -4.60
C TRP A 69 -0.73 3.66 -5.17
N SER A 70 -0.63 3.81 -6.48
CA SER A 70 0.64 4.02 -7.18
C SER A 70 0.36 4.56 -8.59
N PRO A 71 1.20 5.45 -9.13
CA PRO A 71 1.17 5.81 -10.54
C PRO A 71 1.67 4.67 -11.44
N LEU A 72 2.25 3.62 -10.86
CA LEU A 72 2.73 2.42 -11.58
C LEU A 72 1.62 1.38 -11.83
N LEU A 73 0.44 1.57 -11.21
CA LEU A 73 -0.73 0.76 -11.51
C LEU A 73 -1.34 1.25 -12.82
N GLU A 74 -1.67 0.33 -13.72
CA GLU A 74 -2.23 0.65 -15.03
C GLU A 74 -3.73 0.98 -14.91
N GLU A 75 -4.50 0.09 -14.30
CA GLU A 75 -5.92 0.26 -14.00
C GLU A 75 -6.12 0.84 -12.60
N ARG A 76 -6.32 2.16 -12.54
CA ARG A 76 -6.46 2.94 -11.29
C ARG A 76 -7.91 3.31 -11.00
N GLN A 77 -8.15 3.85 -9.80
CA GLN A 77 -9.44 4.41 -9.39
C GLN A 77 -10.62 3.41 -9.52
N ARG A 78 -10.42 2.20 -9.01
CA ARG A 78 -11.40 1.09 -9.05
C ARG A 78 -11.53 0.38 -7.71
N VAL A 79 -12.59 -0.41 -7.57
CA VAL A 79 -12.73 -1.38 -6.48
C VAL A 79 -12.34 -2.76 -7.02
N SER A 80 -11.33 -3.38 -6.41
CA SER A 80 -10.97 -4.77 -6.70
C SER A 80 -11.79 -5.72 -5.83
N ASN A 81 -12.38 -6.74 -6.45
CA ASN A 81 -13.07 -7.85 -5.76
C ASN A 81 -12.22 -9.12 -5.68
N GLN A 82 -10.94 -9.02 -6.04
CA GLN A 82 -10.03 -10.15 -5.99
C GLN A 82 -9.65 -10.47 -4.55
N TYR A 83 -9.48 -11.76 -4.24
CA TYR A 83 -8.98 -12.17 -2.94
C TYR A 83 -7.49 -11.86 -2.84
N ILE A 84 -7.11 -11.14 -1.78
CA ILE A 84 -5.74 -10.83 -1.42
C ILE A 84 -5.58 -11.15 0.06
N HIS A 85 -4.50 -11.83 0.40
CA HIS A 85 -4.14 -12.15 1.78
C HIS A 85 -2.86 -11.39 2.17
N ILE A 86 -2.67 -11.10 3.46
CA ILE A 86 -1.50 -10.35 3.93
C ILE A 86 -0.16 -11.03 3.57
N SER A 87 -0.17 -12.36 3.40
CA SER A 87 1.01 -13.12 2.94
C SER A 87 1.42 -12.79 1.51
N ASP A 88 0.51 -12.28 0.68
CA ASP A 88 0.74 -12.00 -0.74
C ASP A 88 1.65 -10.77 -0.94
N TRP A 89 1.74 -9.88 0.05
CA TRP A 89 2.53 -8.65 -0.07
C TRP A 89 4.03 -8.92 -0.24
N LEU A 90 4.56 -9.95 0.43
CA LEU A 90 5.97 -10.33 0.29
C LEU A 90 6.34 -10.72 -1.16
N PRO A 91 5.71 -11.74 -1.78
CA PRO A 91 6.01 -12.09 -3.17
C PRO A 91 5.63 -11.00 -4.16
N THR A 92 4.55 -10.25 -3.91
CA THR A 92 4.14 -9.14 -4.78
C THR A 92 5.21 -8.04 -4.82
N PHE A 93 5.67 -7.56 -3.67
CA PHE A 93 6.69 -6.51 -3.62
C PHE A 93 8.08 -7.01 -3.99
N ALA A 94 8.41 -8.27 -3.70
CA ALA A 94 9.65 -8.88 -4.19
C ALA A 94 9.69 -8.89 -5.72
N SER A 95 8.61 -9.31 -6.37
CA SER A 95 8.46 -9.32 -7.83
C SER A 95 8.65 -7.93 -8.44
N ILE A 96 7.97 -6.93 -7.90
CA ILE A 96 8.07 -5.52 -8.35
C ILE A 96 9.49 -4.97 -8.15
N ALA A 97 10.16 -5.35 -7.06
CA ALA A 97 11.54 -4.95 -6.78
C ALA A 97 12.58 -5.74 -7.60
N GLY A 98 12.17 -6.69 -8.44
CA GLY A 98 13.07 -7.57 -9.20
C GLY A 98 13.80 -8.60 -8.33
N ILE A 99 13.31 -8.85 -7.11
CA ILE A 99 13.86 -9.80 -6.16
C ILE A 99 13.25 -11.18 -6.41
N ARG A 100 14.09 -12.18 -6.65
CA ARG A 100 13.67 -13.58 -6.72
C ARG A 100 13.61 -14.17 -5.33
N LEU A 101 12.42 -14.57 -4.90
CA LEU A 101 12.28 -15.31 -3.65
C LEU A 101 12.87 -16.72 -3.77
N PRO A 102 13.46 -17.26 -2.68
CA PRO A 102 13.91 -18.64 -2.65
C PRO A 102 12.76 -19.60 -3.01
N GLN A 103 13.00 -20.48 -3.96
CA GLN A 103 12.15 -21.65 -4.17
C GLN A 103 12.79 -22.82 -3.43
N ALA A 104 12.18 -23.32 -2.36
CA ALA A 104 12.68 -24.54 -1.75
C ALA A 104 12.50 -25.71 -2.72
N ARG A 105 13.37 -26.71 -2.55
CA ARG A 105 13.63 -27.77 -3.55
C ARG A 105 12.39 -28.57 -4.00
N ASN A 106 11.24 -28.48 -3.30
CA ASN A 106 10.00 -29.17 -3.64
C ASN A 106 8.68 -28.36 -3.37
N SER A 107 8.75 -27.11 -2.90
CA SER A 107 7.58 -26.23 -2.71
C SER A 107 8.03 -24.79 -2.43
N SER A 108 7.17 -23.79 -2.68
CA SER A 108 7.38 -22.44 -2.14
C SER A 108 7.36 -22.51 -0.61
N GLU A 109 8.35 -21.91 0.07
CA GLU A 109 8.30 -21.69 1.53
C GLU A 109 7.34 -20.56 1.92
N VAL A 110 6.87 -19.82 0.91
CA VAL A 110 6.02 -18.65 1.06
C VAL A 110 4.61 -19.03 0.63
N ASP A 111 3.65 -18.87 1.54
CA ASP A 111 2.21 -19.11 1.30
C ASP A 111 1.53 -17.99 0.48
N GLY A 112 2.24 -16.87 0.32
CA GLY A 112 1.84 -15.76 -0.51
C GLY A 112 1.95 -16.07 -2.00
N VAL A 113 1.12 -15.40 -2.78
CA VAL A 113 1.17 -15.41 -4.24
C VAL A 113 1.44 -13.98 -4.72
N ASP A 114 2.22 -13.83 -5.80
CA ASP A 114 2.38 -12.52 -6.44
C ASP A 114 1.04 -12.07 -7.05
N GLN A 115 0.54 -10.93 -6.58
CA GLN A 115 -0.73 -10.32 -6.99
C GLN A 115 -0.54 -9.06 -7.84
N TRP A 116 0.67 -8.76 -8.33
CA TRP A 116 0.88 -7.50 -9.06
C TRP A 116 0.03 -7.40 -10.33
N GLU A 117 -0.08 -8.49 -11.10
CA GLU A 117 -0.93 -8.51 -12.31
C GLU A 117 -2.40 -8.25 -11.96
N ALA A 118 -2.90 -8.93 -10.92
CA ALA A 118 -4.23 -8.78 -10.36
C ALA A 118 -4.53 -7.34 -9.94
N LEU A 119 -3.57 -6.69 -9.29
CA LEU A 119 -3.69 -5.32 -8.82
C LEU A 119 -3.58 -4.30 -9.96
N SER A 120 -2.63 -4.48 -10.87
CA SER A 120 -2.33 -3.50 -11.92
C SER A 120 -3.31 -3.53 -13.08
N TYR A 121 -3.76 -4.72 -13.51
CA TYR A 121 -4.55 -4.86 -14.75
C TYR A 121 -5.99 -5.33 -14.52
N ASP A 122 -6.34 -5.69 -13.29
CA ASP A 122 -7.59 -6.40 -12.97
C ASP A 122 -7.74 -7.73 -13.74
N THR A 123 -6.61 -8.33 -14.12
CA THR A 123 -6.53 -9.63 -14.80
C THR A 123 -5.89 -10.68 -13.90
N GLY A 124 -5.43 -11.78 -14.49
CA GLY A 124 -4.66 -12.80 -13.79
C GLY A 124 -5.50 -13.94 -13.20
N TYR A 125 -4.83 -14.78 -12.43
CA TYR A 125 -5.43 -15.89 -11.71
C TYR A 125 -5.70 -15.46 -10.27
N PRO A 126 -6.95 -15.07 -9.93
CA PRO A 126 -7.24 -14.57 -8.59
C PRO A 126 -6.93 -15.64 -7.55
N ARG A 127 -6.43 -15.22 -6.38
CA ARG A 127 -6.28 -16.11 -5.23
C ARG A 127 -7.59 -16.84 -4.98
N ARG A 128 -7.53 -18.16 -4.79
CA ARG A 128 -8.73 -18.97 -4.56
C ARG A 128 -8.81 -19.51 -3.14
N VAL A 129 -7.68 -19.62 -2.46
CA VAL A 129 -7.56 -20.28 -1.16
C VAL A 129 -7.00 -19.31 -0.13
N ILE A 130 -7.68 -19.19 1.00
CA ILE A 130 -7.19 -18.45 2.16
C ILE A 130 -7.29 -19.35 3.39
N LEU A 131 -6.15 -19.71 3.97
CA LEU A 131 -6.11 -20.28 5.30
C LEU A 131 -6.00 -19.11 6.30
N ASN A 132 -7.11 -18.76 6.95
CA ASN A 132 -7.10 -17.71 7.96
C ASN A 132 -6.39 -18.20 9.22
N MET A 133 -6.78 -19.38 9.72
CA MET A 133 -6.22 -19.92 10.97
C MET A 133 -6.49 -21.41 11.15
N ILE A 134 -5.52 -22.14 11.72
CA ILE A 134 -5.73 -23.39 12.45
C ILE A 134 -5.03 -23.19 13.80
N ASP A 135 -5.81 -22.99 14.85
CA ASP A 135 -5.29 -22.80 16.20
C ASP A 135 -5.61 -24.04 17.05
N GLU A 136 -4.58 -24.81 17.40
CA GLU A 136 -4.71 -25.99 18.27
C GLU A 136 -4.78 -25.65 19.76
N ILE A 137 -4.43 -24.42 20.17
CA ILE A 137 -4.45 -23.97 21.56
C ILE A 137 -5.86 -23.52 21.94
N PHE A 138 -6.43 -22.61 21.16
CA PHE A 138 -7.80 -22.13 21.36
C PHE A 138 -8.85 -23.01 20.68
N GLY A 139 -8.41 -23.92 19.79
CA GLY A 139 -9.27 -24.97 19.23
C GLY A 139 -10.23 -24.47 18.16
N TYR A 140 -9.78 -23.56 17.28
CA TYR A 140 -10.60 -23.10 16.16
C TYR A 140 -9.88 -23.15 14.81
N SER A 141 -10.65 -23.13 13.73
CA SER A 141 -10.12 -23.08 12.37
C SER A 141 -11.05 -22.29 11.46
N SER A 142 -10.46 -21.51 10.56
CA SER A 142 -11.14 -20.77 9.51
C SER A 142 -10.38 -20.95 8.20
N TYR A 143 -11.08 -21.42 7.18
CA TYR A 143 -10.52 -21.70 5.86
C TYR A 143 -11.50 -21.29 4.77
N MET A 144 -11.01 -20.63 3.73
CA MET A 144 -11.80 -20.17 2.60
C MET A 144 -11.26 -20.76 1.31
N GLU A 145 -12.16 -21.20 0.44
CA GLU A 145 -11.82 -21.63 -0.90
C GLU A 145 -12.96 -21.38 -1.89
N ASN A 146 -12.63 -20.71 -3.01
CA ASN A 146 -13.57 -20.40 -4.09
C ASN A 146 -14.87 -19.74 -3.59
N GLY A 147 -14.76 -18.80 -2.66
CA GLY A 147 -15.90 -18.09 -2.09
C GLY A 147 -16.62 -18.82 -0.95
N PHE A 148 -16.31 -20.08 -0.68
CA PHE A 148 -16.87 -20.80 0.47
C PHE A 148 -15.95 -20.70 1.68
N LYS A 149 -16.53 -20.51 2.86
CA LYS A 149 -15.78 -20.44 4.13
C LYS A 149 -16.25 -21.51 5.10
N TYR A 150 -15.29 -22.29 5.58
CA TYR A 150 -15.46 -23.28 6.63
C TYR A 150 -14.98 -22.71 7.97
N VAL A 151 -15.81 -22.83 9.00
CA VAL A 151 -15.49 -22.42 10.38
C VAL A 151 -15.76 -23.57 11.34
N ASN A 152 -14.82 -23.87 12.22
CA ASN A 152 -14.99 -24.87 13.30
C ASN A 152 -14.33 -24.37 14.58
N GLY A 153 -15.05 -24.36 15.70
CA GLY A 153 -14.61 -23.70 16.92
C GLY A 153 -14.61 -22.17 16.82
N THR A 154 -14.40 -21.52 17.95
CA THR A 154 -14.25 -20.06 18.08
C THR A 154 -13.52 -19.77 19.40
N THR A 155 -13.22 -18.52 19.70
CA THR A 155 -12.64 -18.10 20.99
C THR A 155 -13.68 -17.40 21.86
N GLY A 156 -13.28 -17.02 23.08
CA GLY A 156 -14.12 -16.21 23.98
C GLY A 156 -15.46 -16.88 24.36
N GLY A 157 -15.57 -18.21 24.22
CA GLY A 157 -16.82 -18.94 24.44
C GLY A 157 -17.95 -18.55 23.49
N GLY A 158 -17.64 -17.99 22.31
CA GLY A 158 -18.62 -17.48 21.34
C GLY A 158 -19.10 -16.05 21.61
N ASN A 159 -18.57 -15.40 22.65
CA ASN A 159 -18.88 -13.99 22.96
C ASN A 159 -18.39 -13.01 21.89
N PHE A 160 -17.57 -13.47 20.94
CA PHE A 160 -17.03 -12.69 19.83
C PHE A 160 -17.66 -13.08 18.49
N ASP A 161 -18.77 -13.82 18.49
CA ASP A 161 -19.43 -14.35 17.29
C ASP A 161 -20.60 -13.50 16.78
N GLY A 162 -20.91 -12.37 17.43
CA GLY A 162 -21.99 -11.46 17.05
C GLY A 162 -21.59 -10.45 15.97
N TRP A 163 -22.46 -9.49 15.67
CA TRP A 163 -22.20 -8.39 14.74
C TRP A 163 -22.06 -7.11 15.53
N TYR A 164 -20.84 -6.58 15.62
CA TYR A 164 -20.49 -5.50 16.55
C TYR A 164 -20.10 -4.22 15.80
N GLY A 165 -20.19 -3.08 16.51
CA GLY A 165 -19.82 -1.78 15.95
C GLY A 165 -20.88 -1.16 15.04
N GLN A 166 -22.15 -1.56 15.17
CA GLN A 166 -23.25 -0.85 14.53
C GLN A 166 -23.27 0.58 15.06
N LEU A 167 -23.36 1.56 14.15
CA LEU A 167 -23.49 2.96 14.53
C LEU A 167 -24.81 3.18 15.24
N ASN A 168 -24.79 4.06 16.25
CA ASN A 168 -26.01 4.48 16.91
C ASN A 168 -26.81 5.36 15.95
N ASN A 169 -28.14 5.34 16.04
CA ASN A 169 -29.00 6.20 15.21
C ASN A 169 -28.74 7.71 15.43
N GLU A 170 -28.07 8.06 16.52
CA GLU A 170 -27.68 9.42 16.89
C GLU A 170 -26.34 9.85 16.28
N ASP A 171 -25.56 8.93 15.70
CA ASP A 171 -24.32 9.25 14.98
C ASP A 171 -24.66 9.53 13.51
N PRO A 172 -24.74 10.81 13.07
CA PRO A 172 -25.11 11.11 11.70
C PRO A 172 -24.03 10.59 10.77
N HIS A 173 -24.44 9.77 9.80
CA HIS A 173 -23.61 9.53 8.64
C HIS A 173 -23.46 10.84 7.86
N PRO A 174 -22.25 11.20 7.38
CA PRO A 174 -22.11 12.32 6.47
C PRO A 174 -22.99 12.07 5.25
N SER A 175 -23.64 13.12 4.75
CA SER A 175 -24.37 13.01 3.49
C SER A 175 -23.39 12.65 2.36
N ASP A 176 -23.90 12.18 1.23
CA ASP A 176 -23.03 11.91 0.08
C ASP A 176 -22.29 13.19 -0.35
N GLU A 177 -22.93 14.35 -0.29
CA GLU A 177 -22.31 15.65 -0.58
C GLU A 177 -21.21 16.00 0.43
N GLU A 178 -21.45 15.84 1.73
CA GLU A 178 -20.46 16.11 2.77
C GLU A 178 -19.25 15.18 2.67
N TYR A 179 -19.50 13.90 2.40
CA TYR A 179 -18.43 12.93 2.18
C TYR A 179 -17.58 13.28 0.96
N ILE A 180 -18.20 13.61 -0.17
CA ILE A 180 -17.47 14.00 -1.40
C ILE A 180 -16.64 15.25 -1.14
N LYS A 181 -17.22 16.26 -0.49
CA LYS A 181 -16.50 17.47 -0.11
C LYS A 181 -15.26 17.14 0.72
N THR A 182 -15.44 16.31 1.76
CA THR A 182 -14.33 15.89 2.64
C THR A 182 -13.22 15.20 1.85
N VAL A 183 -13.57 14.27 0.94
CA VAL A 183 -12.59 13.57 0.09
C VAL A 183 -11.81 14.53 -0.81
N LEU A 184 -12.50 15.46 -1.46
CA LEU A 184 -11.87 16.45 -2.36
C LEU A 184 -11.00 17.47 -1.61
N GLU A 185 -11.29 17.72 -0.34
CA GLU A 185 -10.51 18.61 0.53
C GLU A 185 -9.25 17.94 1.12
N THR A 186 -9.09 16.62 0.97
CA THR A 186 -7.91 15.91 1.48
C THR A 186 -6.61 16.36 0.79
N GLU A 187 -5.51 16.33 1.54
CA GLU A 187 -4.18 16.67 1.03
C GLU A 187 -3.77 15.77 -0.15
N ILE A 188 -4.16 14.49 -0.13
CA ILE A 188 -3.88 13.55 -1.22
C ILE A 188 -4.67 13.92 -2.48
N ALA A 189 -5.97 14.20 -2.38
CA ALA A 189 -6.79 14.58 -3.54
C ALA A 189 -6.25 15.85 -4.23
N GLN A 190 -5.75 16.82 -3.44
CA GLN A 190 -5.15 18.04 -3.98
C GLN A 190 -3.77 17.80 -4.59
N LEU A 191 -3.03 16.79 -4.10
CA LEU A 191 -1.64 16.59 -4.46
C LEU A 191 -1.36 15.44 -5.43
N SER A 192 -2.26 14.50 -5.63
CA SER A 192 -1.98 13.31 -6.44
C SER A 192 -1.87 13.61 -7.93
N GLY A 193 -2.56 14.65 -8.41
CA GLY A 193 -2.73 14.90 -9.84
C GLY A 193 -3.73 13.95 -10.51
N ASP A 194 -4.37 13.06 -9.74
CA ASP A 194 -5.45 12.21 -10.23
C ASP A 194 -6.74 13.03 -10.37
N VAL A 195 -7.49 12.79 -11.45
CA VAL A 195 -8.79 13.46 -11.65
C VAL A 195 -9.84 12.73 -10.82
N LEU A 196 -10.34 13.37 -9.77
CA LEU A 196 -11.42 12.86 -8.92
C LEU A 196 -12.71 13.62 -9.20
N SER A 197 -13.68 12.98 -9.86
CA SER A 197 -15.03 13.54 -10.02
C SER A 197 -15.97 13.08 -8.90
N SER A 198 -17.02 13.87 -8.65
CA SER A 198 -18.08 13.50 -7.73
C SER A 198 -18.73 12.16 -8.10
N GLU A 199 -18.91 11.90 -9.40
CA GLU A 199 -19.47 10.66 -9.93
C GLU A 199 -18.56 9.46 -9.62
N LEU A 200 -17.25 9.62 -9.79
CA LEU A 200 -16.27 8.58 -9.48
C LEU A 200 -16.25 8.28 -7.98
N ILE A 201 -16.23 9.30 -7.13
CA ILE A 201 -16.25 9.11 -5.66
C ILE A 201 -17.52 8.38 -5.22
N LYS A 202 -18.69 8.79 -5.74
CA LYS A 202 -19.97 8.10 -5.49
C LYS A 202 -19.93 6.65 -5.97
N HIS A 203 -19.39 6.42 -7.17
CA HIS A 203 -19.24 5.08 -7.73
C HIS A 203 -18.37 4.19 -6.83
N LEU A 204 -17.17 4.63 -6.45
CA LEU A 204 -16.24 3.87 -5.61
C LEU A 204 -16.82 3.59 -4.21
N ARG A 205 -17.45 4.59 -3.57
CA ARG A 205 -18.12 4.43 -2.27
C ARG A 205 -19.24 3.40 -2.34
N LYS A 206 -20.05 3.42 -3.41
CA LYS A 206 -21.14 2.45 -3.60
C LYS A 206 -20.60 1.03 -3.80
N HIS A 207 -19.57 0.85 -4.63
CA HIS A 207 -19.05 -0.48 -4.98
C HIS A 207 -18.13 -1.09 -3.90
N SER A 208 -17.53 -0.27 -3.03
CA SER A 208 -16.75 -0.75 -1.88
C SER A 208 -17.62 -1.15 -0.67
N ARG A 209 -18.90 -0.76 -0.66
CA ARG A 209 -19.82 -1.05 0.45
C ARG A 209 -20.18 -2.54 0.49
N VAL A 210 -19.95 -3.17 1.64
CA VAL A 210 -20.48 -4.51 1.92
C VAL A 210 -21.98 -4.40 2.22
N VAL A 211 -22.79 -5.21 1.53
CA VAL A 211 -24.24 -5.28 1.72
C VAL A 211 -24.61 -6.67 2.19
N CYS A 212 -25.18 -6.77 3.39
CA CYS A 212 -25.73 -8.02 3.92
C CYS A 212 -27.22 -8.11 3.62
N HIS A 213 -27.63 -9.12 2.87
CA HIS A 213 -29.05 -9.40 2.65
C HIS A 213 -29.57 -10.24 3.81
N LYS A 214 -30.57 -9.74 4.55
CA LYS A 214 -31.21 -10.52 5.61
C LYS A 214 -32.00 -11.67 4.98
N PRO A 215 -31.66 -12.94 5.27
CA PRO A 215 -32.42 -14.07 4.77
C PRO A 215 -33.81 -14.11 5.41
N LEU A 216 -34.82 -14.61 4.69
CA LEU A 216 -36.16 -14.85 5.24
C LEU A 216 -36.14 -15.91 6.34
N HIS A 217 -35.27 -16.91 6.20
CA HIS A 217 -35.12 -18.03 7.13
C HIS A 217 -33.63 -18.27 7.43
N PRO A 218 -33.02 -17.50 8.36
CA PRO A 218 -31.61 -17.66 8.71
C PRO A 218 -31.35 -19.03 9.33
N THR A 219 -30.31 -19.71 8.84
CA THR A 219 -29.78 -20.92 9.48
C THR A 219 -28.66 -20.56 10.43
N THR A 220 -28.86 -20.82 11.72
CA THR A 220 -27.91 -20.47 12.77
C THR A 220 -26.69 -21.39 12.79
N CYS A 221 -25.50 -20.80 12.87
CA CYS A 221 -24.25 -21.50 13.14
C CYS A 221 -23.86 -21.38 14.62
N ASN A 222 -23.53 -22.51 15.26
CA ASN A 222 -22.85 -22.57 16.55
C ASN A 222 -21.55 -23.38 16.39
N PRO A 223 -20.39 -22.71 16.19
CA PRO A 223 -19.15 -23.39 15.84
C PRO A 223 -18.53 -24.17 17.00
N LEU A 224 -18.97 -23.92 18.26
CA LEU A 224 -18.56 -24.69 19.44
C LEU A 224 -19.21 -26.07 19.49
N LYS A 225 -20.36 -26.25 18.82
CA LYS A 225 -21.08 -27.54 18.76
C LYS A 225 -20.75 -28.31 17.49
N ARG A 226 -20.67 -27.62 16.36
CA ARG A 226 -20.39 -28.23 15.05
C ARG A 226 -19.80 -27.19 14.11
N ALA A 227 -18.96 -27.63 13.18
CA ALA A 227 -18.48 -26.78 12.11
C ALA A 227 -19.62 -26.29 11.20
N CYS A 228 -19.37 -25.16 10.55
CA CYS A 228 -20.30 -24.45 9.68
C CYS A 228 -19.67 -24.17 8.31
N LEU A 229 -20.53 -23.89 7.32
CA LEU A 229 -20.13 -23.50 5.98
C LEU A 229 -20.91 -22.26 5.55
N PHE A 230 -20.24 -21.29 4.94
CA PHE A 230 -20.84 -20.07 4.40
C PHE A 230 -20.42 -19.88 2.94
N ASP A 231 -21.29 -19.26 2.15
CA ASP A 231 -20.97 -18.72 0.83
C ASP A 231 -20.71 -17.22 0.99
N ILE A 232 -19.44 -16.82 1.09
CA ILE A 232 -19.03 -15.44 1.37
C ILE A 232 -19.32 -14.50 0.20
N VAL A 233 -19.46 -15.02 -1.02
CA VAL A 233 -19.79 -14.21 -2.19
C VAL A 233 -21.21 -13.66 -2.07
N ASN A 234 -22.15 -14.51 -1.67
CA ASN A 234 -23.57 -14.15 -1.56
C ASN A 234 -24.02 -13.79 -0.14
N ASP A 235 -23.28 -14.25 0.88
CA ASP A 235 -23.50 -14.00 2.30
C ASP A 235 -22.19 -13.56 2.99
N PRO A 236 -21.68 -12.36 2.68
CA PRO A 236 -20.43 -11.85 3.23
C PRO A 236 -20.47 -11.62 4.75
N CYS A 237 -21.66 -11.72 5.34
CA CYS A 237 -21.90 -11.41 6.74
C CYS A 237 -22.19 -12.68 7.56
N GLU A 238 -22.03 -13.86 6.95
CA GLU A 238 -22.07 -15.17 7.61
C GLU A 238 -23.38 -15.40 8.39
N LEU A 239 -24.50 -15.00 7.77
CA LEU A 239 -25.84 -15.07 8.35
C LEU A 239 -26.48 -16.46 8.21
N ASN A 240 -26.08 -17.25 7.20
CA ASN A 240 -26.68 -18.53 6.85
C ASN A 240 -25.63 -19.64 6.80
N ASP A 241 -25.72 -20.56 7.76
CA ASP A 241 -25.00 -21.82 7.66
C ASP A 241 -25.63 -22.72 6.59
N ILE A 242 -24.87 -23.00 5.53
CA ILE A 242 -25.29 -23.84 4.41
C ILE A 242 -24.71 -25.25 4.49
N SER A 243 -24.05 -25.65 5.58
CA SER A 243 -23.38 -26.96 5.70
C SER A 243 -24.31 -28.16 5.43
N ALA A 244 -25.60 -28.05 5.78
CA ALA A 244 -26.60 -29.08 5.53
C ALA A 244 -27.10 -29.11 4.08
N ARG A 245 -27.12 -27.95 3.40
CA ARG A 245 -27.53 -27.82 1.99
C ARG A 245 -26.40 -28.19 1.04
N GLU A 246 -25.17 -27.95 1.44
CA GLU A 246 -23.94 -28.19 0.67
C GLU A 246 -23.01 -29.23 1.35
N PRO A 247 -23.47 -30.47 1.60
CA PRO A 247 -22.73 -31.45 2.40
C PRO A 247 -21.44 -31.92 1.72
N PHE A 248 -21.37 -31.92 0.39
CA PHE A 248 -20.17 -32.28 -0.35
C PHE A 248 -19.08 -31.23 -0.20
N LYS A 249 -19.42 -29.95 -0.42
CA LYS A 249 -18.50 -28.83 -0.22
C LYS A 249 -18.03 -28.75 1.24
N PHE A 250 -18.94 -28.94 2.20
CA PHE A 250 -18.59 -28.97 3.62
C PHE A 250 -17.54 -30.05 3.95
N ARG A 251 -17.75 -31.29 3.47
CA ARG A 251 -16.79 -32.38 3.68
C ARG A 251 -15.46 -32.14 2.97
N GLU A 252 -15.49 -31.57 1.77
CA GLU A 252 -14.30 -31.19 1.01
C GLU A 252 -13.43 -30.21 1.82
N LEU A 253 -13.99 -29.08 2.25
CA LEU A 253 -13.22 -28.06 2.98
C LEU A 253 -12.75 -28.59 4.34
N ARG A 254 -13.59 -29.37 5.04
CA ARG A 254 -13.18 -30.04 6.29
C ARG A 254 -11.95 -30.93 6.08
N THR A 255 -11.94 -31.73 5.02
CA THR A 255 -10.83 -32.65 4.71
C THR A 255 -9.54 -31.87 4.40
N LYS A 256 -9.65 -30.73 3.70
CA LYS A 256 -8.52 -29.83 3.44
C LYS A 256 -7.95 -29.24 4.73
N VAL A 257 -8.81 -28.73 5.62
CA VAL A 257 -8.40 -28.23 6.93
C VAL A 257 -7.72 -29.32 7.77
N GLU A 258 -8.26 -30.54 7.80
CA GLU A 258 -7.64 -31.66 8.52
C GLU A 258 -6.29 -32.06 7.92
N THR A 259 -6.15 -32.01 6.60
CA THR A 259 -4.88 -32.28 5.90
C THR A 259 -3.84 -31.22 6.27
N LEU A 260 -4.19 -29.93 6.16
CA LEU A 260 -3.32 -28.82 6.54
C LEU A 260 -2.91 -28.91 8.02
N ARG A 261 -3.85 -29.28 8.91
CA ARG A 261 -3.56 -29.47 10.34
C ARG A 261 -2.50 -30.55 10.59
N ARG A 262 -2.49 -31.65 9.81
CA ARG A 262 -1.47 -32.71 9.93
C ARG A 262 -0.09 -32.28 9.41
N LEU A 263 -0.07 -31.38 8.44
CA LEU A 263 1.18 -30.82 7.88
C LEU A 263 1.76 -29.69 8.74
N ALA A 264 0.91 -29.02 9.52
CA ALA A 264 1.30 -27.91 10.36
C ALA A 264 2.33 -28.31 11.43
N LYS A 265 3.33 -27.45 11.64
CA LYS A 265 4.24 -27.55 12.78
C LYS A 265 3.48 -27.26 14.07
N LYS A 266 3.93 -27.85 15.18
CA LYS A 266 3.31 -27.63 16.49
C LYS A 266 3.55 -26.20 17.01
N PRO A 267 2.57 -25.60 17.73
CA PRO A 267 2.77 -24.30 18.37
C PRO A 267 4.00 -24.28 19.29
N ARG A 268 4.78 -23.20 19.23
CA ARG A 268 6.04 -23.04 19.99
C ARG A 268 5.92 -22.06 21.17
N ASN A 269 4.72 -21.92 21.74
CA ASN A 269 4.46 -21.01 22.86
C ASN A 269 5.37 -21.38 24.05
N LYS A 270 6.10 -20.39 24.55
CA LYS A 270 6.96 -20.53 25.74
C LYS A 270 6.29 -19.86 26.94
N PRO A 271 6.53 -20.37 28.17
CA PRO A 271 6.09 -19.67 29.37
C PRO A 271 6.78 -18.30 29.47
N HIS A 272 6.16 -17.38 30.23
CA HIS A 272 6.78 -16.11 30.56
C HIS A 272 8.14 -16.34 31.24
N ASP A 273 9.16 -15.60 30.79
CA ASP A 273 10.48 -15.60 31.41
C ASP A 273 10.56 -14.48 32.48
N PRO A 274 10.63 -14.82 33.79
CA PRO A 274 10.68 -13.82 34.86
C PRO A 274 11.86 -12.84 34.74
N ALA A 275 12.95 -13.23 34.08
CA ALA A 275 14.09 -12.36 33.85
C ALA A 275 13.74 -11.18 32.92
N GLY A 276 12.72 -11.32 32.07
CA GLY A 276 12.21 -10.26 31.21
C GLY A 276 11.35 -9.22 31.92
N ASN A 277 11.07 -9.39 33.21
CA ASN A 277 10.24 -8.44 33.96
C ASN A 277 10.88 -7.04 33.94
N PRO A 278 10.18 -5.99 33.45
CA PRO A 278 10.73 -4.64 33.36
C PRO A 278 11.14 -4.05 34.72
N ALA A 279 10.60 -4.54 35.84
CA ALA A 279 11.06 -4.17 37.19
C ALA A 279 12.56 -4.49 37.41
N ASN A 280 13.10 -5.50 36.73
CA ASN A 280 14.51 -5.85 36.76
C ASN A 280 15.36 -4.96 35.83
N HIS A 281 14.73 -4.16 34.97
CA HIS A 281 15.36 -3.36 33.92
C HIS A 281 15.00 -1.88 34.03
N GLY A 282 14.94 -1.36 35.26
CA GLY A 282 14.66 0.06 35.51
C GLY A 282 13.27 0.51 35.08
N GLY A 283 12.30 -0.41 35.02
CA GLY A 283 10.93 -0.14 34.56
C GLY A 283 10.75 -0.13 33.04
N VAL A 284 11.76 -0.56 32.27
CA VAL A 284 11.72 -0.53 30.80
C VAL A 284 11.72 -1.94 30.23
N TRP A 285 10.85 -2.21 29.25
CA TRP A 285 10.94 -3.43 28.45
C TRP A 285 12.18 -3.37 27.57
N THR A 286 13.10 -4.32 27.77
CA THR A 286 14.37 -4.38 27.03
C THR A 286 14.79 -5.82 26.79
N TRP A 287 15.80 -6.04 25.94
CA TRP A 287 16.43 -7.34 25.75
C TRP A 287 17.08 -7.78 27.07
N TRP A 288 16.58 -8.85 27.69
CA TRP A 288 17.07 -9.31 29.00
C TRP A 288 18.04 -10.51 28.90
N ARG A 289 17.97 -11.28 27.81
CA ARG A 289 18.94 -12.37 27.54
C ARG A 289 20.12 -11.79 26.77
N LYS A 290 21.24 -11.59 27.45
CA LYS A 290 22.50 -11.10 26.83
C LYS A 290 23.43 -12.24 26.39
N ASP A 291 23.26 -13.42 26.99
CA ASP A 291 24.11 -14.58 26.77
C ASP A 291 23.27 -15.70 26.13
N ILE A 292 23.02 -15.61 24.82
CA ILE A 292 22.71 -16.83 24.07
C ILE A 292 24.04 -17.57 23.99
N SER A 293 24.11 -18.79 24.53
CA SER A 293 25.35 -19.58 24.43
C SER A 293 25.72 -19.78 22.96
N ALA A 294 27.01 -19.88 22.64
CA ALA A 294 27.44 -20.14 21.26
C ALA A 294 26.75 -21.39 20.66
N GLN A 295 26.44 -22.38 21.50
CA GLN A 295 25.66 -23.55 21.14
C GLN A 295 24.22 -23.22 20.79
N GLU A 296 23.53 -22.45 21.62
CA GLU A 296 22.13 -22.07 21.39
C GLU A 296 22.00 -21.12 20.19
N LEU A 297 23.00 -20.28 19.94
CA LEU A 297 23.16 -19.49 18.70
C LEU A 297 23.42 -20.40 17.49
N ALA A 298 24.27 -21.41 17.63
CA ALA A 298 24.55 -22.38 16.57
C ALA A 298 23.30 -23.23 16.25
N ASP A 299 22.52 -23.62 17.25
CA ASP A 299 21.28 -24.37 17.06
C ASP A 299 20.20 -23.51 16.38
N ILE A 300 20.08 -22.22 16.75
CA ILE A 300 19.22 -21.25 16.05
C ILE A 300 19.68 -21.06 14.60
N ARG A 301 20.99 -20.85 14.37
CA ARG A 301 21.56 -20.67 13.03
C ARG A 301 21.51 -21.94 12.18
N ALA A 302 21.61 -23.12 12.78
CA ALA A 302 21.44 -24.39 12.09
C ALA A 302 19.97 -24.55 11.63
N ASP A 303 18.99 -24.24 12.50
CA ASP A 303 17.57 -24.22 12.12
C ASP A 303 17.26 -23.18 11.03
N GLU A 304 17.94 -22.02 11.05
CA GLU A 304 17.78 -20.98 10.04
C GLU A 304 18.49 -21.29 8.72
N SER A 305 19.72 -21.80 8.73
CA SER A 305 20.50 -22.11 7.51
C SER A 305 20.02 -23.36 6.79
N GLU A 306 19.42 -24.32 7.50
CA GLU A 306 18.72 -25.45 6.89
C GLU A 306 17.42 -25.00 6.19
N ARG A 307 16.82 -23.90 6.65
CA ARG A 307 15.52 -23.38 6.16
C ARG A 307 15.69 -22.27 5.11
N TYR A 308 16.69 -21.41 5.23
CA TYR A 308 16.89 -20.27 4.33
C TYR A 308 18.33 -20.24 3.84
N PRO A 309 18.62 -20.67 2.59
CA PRO A 309 19.92 -20.45 2.00
C PRO A 309 20.18 -18.94 1.93
N GLU A 310 21.37 -18.50 2.34
CA GLU A 310 21.75 -17.08 2.32
C GLU A 310 21.40 -16.46 0.96
N ILE A 311 20.57 -15.41 1.00
CA ILE A 311 20.25 -14.63 -0.18
C ILE A 311 21.53 -13.86 -0.52
N PRO A 312 22.15 -14.09 -1.68
CA PRO A 312 23.33 -13.33 -2.06
C PRO A 312 22.95 -11.85 -2.11
N PRO A 313 23.85 -10.95 -1.68
CA PRO A 313 23.58 -9.53 -1.71
C PRO A 313 23.11 -9.12 -3.12
N PRO A 314 22.13 -8.21 -3.25
CA PRO A 314 21.74 -7.66 -4.54
C PRO A 314 22.98 -7.28 -5.36
N HIS A 315 22.94 -7.45 -6.68
CA HIS A 315 24.09 -7.23 -7.58
C HIS A 315 24.72 -5.81 -7.52
N SER A 316 24.10 -4.89 -6.77
CA SER A 316 24.54 -3.52 -6.50
C SER A 316 24.81 -3.22 -5.03
N SER A 317 24.85 -4.24 -4.16
CA SER A 317 25.29 -4.10 -2.77
C SER A 317 26.81 -4.04 -2.75
N LEU A 318 27.35 -3.09 -1.99
CA LEU A 318 28.78 -3.07 -1.71
C LEU A 318 29.14 -4.37 -0.95
N PRO A 319 30.25 -5.04 -1.31
CA PRO A 319 30.78 -6.17 -0.55
C PRO A 319 30.90 -5.85 0.96
N GLU A 320 30.76 -6.86 1.83
CA GLU A 320 30.79 -6.70 3.30
C GLU A 320 32.09 -6.07 3.82
N ASP A 321 33.17 -6.14 3.06
CA ASP A 321 34.48 -5.56 3.36
C ASP A 321 34.65 -4.11 2.86
N VAL A 322 33.64 -3.53 2.21
CA VAL A 322 33.68 -2.12 1.79
C VAL A 322 33.44 -1.21 3.00
N GLN A 323 34.54 -0.76 3.60
CA GLN A 323 34.51 0.40 4.49
C GLN A 323 34.20 1.66 3.66
N LEU A 324 33.00 2.21 3.85
CA LEU A 324 32.61 3.50 3.28
C LEU A 324 33.38 4.63 3.97
N THR A 325 34.63 4.84 3.57
CA THR A 325 35.43 5.97 4.04
C THR A 325 34.98 7.21 3.27
N VAL A 326 34.04 7.96 3.84
CA VAL A 326 33.66 9.29 3.32
C VAL A 326 34.83 10.23 3.53
N THR A 327 35.77 10.22 2.59
CA THR A 327 36.83 11.21 2.54
C THR A 327 36.22 12.46 1.92
N ILE A 328 35.72 13.37 2.75
CA ILE A 328 35.40 14.73 2.30
C ILE A 328 36.72 15.32 1.84
N THR A 329 36.96 15.36 0.53
CA THR A 329 38.17 15.95 -0.03
C THR A 329 38.11 17.45 0.22
N ILE A 330 38.69 17.89 1.35
CA ILE A 330 38.85 19.30 1.75
C ILE A 330 39.51 20.15 0.65
N VAL A 331 40.17 19.50 -0.32
CA VAL A 331 40.77 20.12 -1.49
C VAL A 331 39.74 20.89 -2.35
N VAL A 332 38.49 20.42 -2.50
CA VAL A 332 37.51 21.12 -3.37
C VAL A 332 37.01 22.41 -2.72
N VAL A 333 36.77 22.40 -1.40
CA VAL A 333 36.35 23.61 -0.67
C VAL A 333 37.50 24.62 -0.58
N GLY A 334 38.74 24.15 -0.37
CA GLY A 334 39.92 25.00 -0.36
C GLY A 334 40.20 25.67 -1.71
N ILE A 335 40.11 24.93 -2.82
CA ILE A 335 40.30 25.49 -4.18
C ILE A 335 39.18 26.48 -4.51
N LEU A 336 37.92 26.16 -4.20
CA LEU A 336 36.81 27.09 -4.43
C LEU A 336 36.92 28.36 -3.57
N PHE A 337 37.41 28.24 -2.33
CA PHE A 337 37.65 29.40 -1.46
C PHE A 337 38.82 30.26 -1.95
N VAL A 338 39.92 29.65 -2.40
CA VAL A 338 41.08 30.36 -2.96
C VAL A 338 40.72 31.03 -4.29
N MET A 339 40.02 30.33 -5.19
CA MET A 339 39.53 30.91 -6.45
C MET A 339 38.53 32.03 -6.19
N GLY A 340 37.59 31.84 -5.26
CA GLY A 340 36.64 32.87 -4.85
C GLY A 340 37.32 34.11 -4.24
N ALA A 341 38.33 33.91 -3.39
CA ALA A 341 39.12 34.99 -2.80
C ALA A 341 39.97 35.73 -3.85
N LEU A 342 40.57 35.02 -4.80
CA LEU A 342 41.33 35.61 -5.90
C LEU A 342 40.43 36.43 -6.84
N VAL A 343 39.24 35.93 -7.18
CA VAL A 343 38.25 36.67 -7.97
C VAL A 343 37.74 37.90 -7.22
N TYR A 344 37.46 37.77 -5.91
CA TYR A 344 37.04 38.88 -5.07
C TYR A 344 38.14 39.97 -4.96
N MET A 345 39.40 39.57 -4.77
CA MET A 345 40.54 40.49 -4.71
C MET A 345 40.83 41.14 -6.07
N SER A 346 40.67 40.41 -7.17
CA SER A 346 40.79 40.94 -8.53
C SER A 346 39.72 41.99 -8.82
N ASN A 347 38.45 41.73 -8.48
CA ASN A 347 37.36 42.70 -8.63
C ASN A 347 37.53 43.94 -7.73
N LYS A 348 38.08 43.79 -6.51
CA LYS A 348 38.35 44.91 -5.61
C LYS A 348 39.46 45.83 -6.12
N ASN A 349 40.47 45.27 -6.81
CA ASN A 349 41.53 46.03 -7.45
C ASN A 349 41.07 46.72 -8.75
N VAL A 350 40.20 46.07 -9.55
CA VAL A 350 39.57 46.69 -10.73
C VAL A 350 38.67 47.88 -10.32
N LEU A 351 37.91 47.75 -9.23
CA LEU A 351 37.09 48.85 -8.70
C LEU A 351 37.92 50.01 -8.12
N ARG A 352 39.14 49.75 -7.63
CA ARG A 352 40.08 50.81 -7.20
C ARG A 352 40.71 51.54 -8.38
N ILE A 353 41.05 50.82 -9.45
CA ILE A 353 41.62 51.41 -10.68
C ILE A 353 40.56 52.26 -11.41
N CYS A 354 39.30 51.81 -11.49
CA CYS A 354 38.22 52.59 -12.11
C CYS A 354 37.78 53.83 -11.32
N ARG A 355 38.00 53.87 -9.99
CA ARG A 355 37.80 55.10 -9.19
C ARG A 355 38.95 56.10 -9.35
N SER A 356 40.16 55.64 -9.65
CA SER A 356 41.33 56.51 -9.85
C SER A 356 41.33 57.20 -11.23
N THR A 357 40.75 56.59 -12.27
CA THR A 357 40.71 57.17 -13.62
C THR A 357 39.57 58.14 -13.86
N LYS A 358 38.47 58.08 -13.10
CA LYS A 358 37.36 59.06 -13.22
C LYS A 358 37.66 60.45 -12.64
N SER A 359 38.77 60.65 -11.94
CA SER A 359 39.13 61.94 -11.32
C SER A 359 40.04 62.84 -12.19
N LYS A 360 40.44 62.43 -13.40
CA LYS A 360 41.42 63.18 -14.23
C LYS A 360 40.97 63.60 -15.63
N GLN A 361 39.69 63.49 -15.96
CA GLN A 361 39.14 64.06 -17.21
C GLN A 361 37.82 64.78 -16.95
N THR A 362 37.89 66.02 -16.46
CA THR A 362 36.87 67.06 -16.71
C THR A 362 37.41 68.40 -16.19
N ALA A 363 38.20 69.08 -17.02
CA ALA A 363 38.47 70.50 -16.88
C ALA A 363 38.88 71.04 -18.25
N THR A 364 37.92 71.30 -19.15
CA THR A 364 37.88 72.47 -20.05
C THR A 364 36.71 72.40 -21.06
N ILE A 365 35.97 73.53 -21.17
CA ILE A 365 35.29 74.06 -22.39
C ILE A 365 34.00 73.31 -22.82
N SER A 366 32.89 73.91 -23.26
CA SER A 366 32.22 75.21 -23.15
C SER A 366 30.83 75.02 -23.79
N THR A 367 29.86 75.81 -23.37
CA THR A 367 28.50 76.07 -23.92
C THR A 367 28.31 76.00 -25.44
N ILE A 368 27.15 75.50 -25.92
CA ILE A 368 26.15 76.15 -26.83
C ILE A 368 25.09 75.14 -27.39
N GLY A 369 23.81 75.57 -27.42
CA GLY A 369 22.71 75.25 -28.39
C GLY A 369 22.13 73.82 -28.44
N SER A 370 20.83 73.52 -28.24
CA SER A 370 19.53 73.98 -28.83
C SER A 370 18.95 73.01 -29.88
N ALA A 371 17.69 72.59 -29.67
CA ALA A 371 16.71 71.98 -30.60
C ALA A 371 17.04 70.58 -31.19
N GLY A 372 16.10 69.66 -31.50
CA GLY A 372 14.64 69.63 -31.53
C GLY A 372 14.18 68.40 -32.37
N LEU A 373 12.89 68.05 -32.26
CA LEU A 373 12.07 67.16 -33.14
C LEU A 373 12.44 65.66 -33.19
N SER A 374 11.59 64.66 -32.88
CA SER A 374 10.17 64.30 -33.16
C SER A 374 9.96 63.43 -34.41
N GLN A 375 9.25 62.31 -34.20
CA GLN A 375 8.35 61.60 -35.15
C GLN A 375 8.98 60.87 -36.36
N SER A 376 8.45 59.79 -36.96
CA SER A 376 7.43 58.74 -36.71
C SER A 376 7.31 57.93 -38.05
N VAL A 377 6.42 56.93 -38.12
CA VAL A 377 5.75 56.35 -39.33
C VAL A 377 6.51 55.19 -40.03
N ASP A 378 6.05 53.93 -39.90
CA ASP A 378 5.06 53.14 -40.72
C ASP A 378 5.77 52.42 -41.90
N ASP A 379 5.34 51.33 -42.56
CA ASP A 379 4.22 50.39 -42.49
C ASP A 379 4.53 49.14 -43.37
N SER A 380 3.72 48.08 -43.20
CA SER A 380 3.20 47.16 -44.25
C SER A 380 4.06 46.13 -45.04
N SER A 381 3.80 44.85 -44.72
CA SER A 381 3.31 43.69 -45.53
C SER A 381 3.59 43.47 -47.05
N SER A 382 3.95 42.20 -47.37
CA SER A 382 3.17 41.20 -48.15
C SER A 382 3.84 40.55 -49.37
N SER A 383 3.33 39.33 -49.68
CA SER A 383 3.49 38.47 -50.87
C SER A 383 4.81 37.70 -50.97
N ASP A 384 4.94 36.50 -51.53
CA ASP A 384 4.08 35.35 -51.88
C ASP A 384 5.06 34.35 -52.55
N GLY A 385 4.82 33.04 -52.52
CA GLY A 385 5.65 32.13 -53.32
C GLY A 385 5.53 30.65 -53.00
N LYS A 386 4.49 30.02 -53.54
CA LYS A 386 4.32 28.55 -53.59
C LYS A 386 5.36 27.90 -54.52
N LEU A 387 5.81 26.70 -54.17
CA LEU A 387 6.09 25.65 -55.15
C LEU A 387 5.75 24.26 -54.57
N SER A 388 5.30 23.39 -55.47
CA SER A 388 4.48 22.19 -55.32
C SER A 388 5.24 20.87 -55.16
N ASP A 389 4.54 19.91 -54.57
CA ASP A 389 4.40 18.47 -54.88
C ASP A 389 5.63 17.54 -55.03
N VAL A 390 5.70 16.52 -54.16
CA VAL A 390 5.90 15.11 -54.54
C VAL A 390 4.94 14.22 -53.73
N PHE A 391 4.13 13.46 -54.46
CA PHE A 391 3.16 12.47 -53.96
C PHE A 391 3.82 11.24 -53.33
N GLY A 392 3.17 10.72 -52.28
CA GLY A 392 3.36 9.36 -51.76
C GLY A 392 2.11 8.93 -50.98
N GLN A 393 1.13 8.37 -51.69
CA GLN A 393 -0.08 7.77 -51.13
C GLN A 393 0.27 6.53 -50.29
N ALA A 394 -0.25 6.46 -49.06
CA ALA A 394 -0.65 5.21 -48.42
C ALA A 394 -1.85 5.50 -47.50
N SER A 395 -3.01 4.99 -47.90
CA SER A 395 -4.28 5.06 -47.20
C SER A 395 -4.50 3.82 -46.33
N SER A 396 -5.34 4.00 -45.30
CA SER A 396 -6.01 2.97 -44.48
C SER A 396 -5.12 2.23 -43.46
N SER A 397 -5.51 1.96 -42.23
CA SER A 397 -6.83 1.92 -41.60
C SER A 397 -6.68 2.12 -40.09
N SER A 398 -7.50 2.99 -39.52
CA SER A 398 -7.68 3.15 -38.08
C SER A 398 -8.53 1.99 -37.55
N ASN A 399 -7.89 0.97 -36.98
CA ASN A 399 -8.61 -0.03 -36.17
C ASN A 399 -8.81 0.52 -34.76
N GLN A 400 -9.88 1.29 -34.61
CA GLN A 400 -10.47 1.63 -33.34
C GLN A 400 -11.10 0.35 -32.76
N LYS A 401 -10.36 -0.39 -31.94
CA LYS A 401 -10.92 -1.51 -31.18
C LYS A 401 -11.77 -0.95 -30.05
N VAL A 402 -13.05 -0.79 -30.34
CA VAL A 402 -14.11 -0.63 -29.33
C VAL A 402 -14.24 -1.98 -28.62
N TYR A 403 -13.73 -2.09 -27.41
CA TYR A 403 -14.07 -3.22 -26.54
C TYR A 403 -15.49 -2.97 -26.01
N GLN A 404 -16.46 -3.67 -26.58
CA GLN A 404 -17.76 -3.86 -25.95
C GLN A 404 -17.55 -4.62 -24.64
N ILE A 405 -17.90 -3.98 -23.52
CA ILE A 405 -18.04 -4.62 -22.22
C ILE A 405 -19.22 -5.58 -22.33
N GLY A 406 -18.92 -6.85 -22.55
CA GLY A 406 -19.90 -7.94 -22.50
C GLY A 406 -20.18 -8.32 -21.05
N ASP A 407 -21.41 -8.06 -20.60
CA ASP A 407 -21.97 -8.60 -19.38
C ASP A 407 -22.12 -10.13 -19.53
N SER A 408 -21.09 -10.88 -19.12
CA SER A 408 -21.12 -12.35 -19.08
C SER A 408 -21.13 -12.87 -17.65
N ARG A 409 -22.10 -12.42 -16.86
CA ARG A 409 -22.52 -13.13 -15.64
C ARG A 409 -23.88 -13.74 -15.89
N PHE A 410 -23.94 -14.87 -16.59
CA PHE A 410 -25.02 -15.87 -16.55
C PHE A 410 -24.71 -16.93 -17.61
N ASN A 411 -23.99 -17.98 -17.20
CA ASN A 411 -23.97 -19.34 -17.78
C ASN A 411 -22.59 -19.97 -17.55
N ARG A 412 -22.45 -20.62 -16.39
CA ARG A 412 -21.69 -21.86 -16.13
C ARG A 412 -21.63 -22.06 -14.61
N TYR A 413 -22.73 -22.56 -14.08
CA TYR A 413 -22.79 -23.42 -12.91
C TYR A 413 -23.78 -24.53 -13.20
#